data_AF-A0A420WTL5-F1
#
_entry.id   AF-A0A420WTL5-F1
#
_cell.length_a   1.000
_cell.length_b   1.000
_cell.length_c   1.000
_cell.angle_alpha   90.00
_cell.angle_beta   90.00
_cell.angle_gamma   90.00
#
_symmetry.space_group_name_H-M   'P 1'
#
loop_
_entity.id
_entity.type
_entity.pdbx_description
1 polymer ?
#
loop_
_entity_poly.entity_id
_entity_poly.type
_entity_poly.pdbx_seq_one_letter_code
_entity_poly.pdbx_strand_id
1 'polypeptide(L)'
;MPLNAYIVTCTVEPETRRFERIERELDRCVSWTALSSTTWLVATEQSAEQLMRQLRLHAENTEAVYVMGMADPMEGYGPQRINRWLNRHVPHGNVVPLRAVRGRDASLSTH
;
A
#
# COMPACT_ATOMS: atom_id res chain seq x y z
N MET A 1 0.72 -19.08 -1.59
CA MET A 1 -0.71 -18.80 -1.30
C MET A 1 -1.14 -17.64 -2.17
N PRO A 2 -2.45 -17.39 -2.44
CA PRO A 2 -2.84 -16.16 -3.12
C PRO A 2 -2.41 -14.95 -2.29
N LEU A 3 -1.88 -13.92 -2.95
CA LEU A 3 -1.49 -12.67 -2.29
C LEU A 3 -2.73 -11.87 -1.91
N ASN A 4 -2.69 -11.25 -0.74
CA ASN A 4 -3.66 -10.25 -0.32
C ASN A 4 -3.17 -8.86 -0.72
N ALA A 5 -4.10 -8.01 -1.15
CA ALA A 5 -3.81 -6.64 -1.52
C ALA A 5 -4.52 -5.67 -0.55
N TYR A 6 -3.77 -4.72 0.00
CA TYR A 6 -4.25 -3.76 0.99
C TYR A 6 -3.91 -2.32 0.62
N ILE A 7 -4.76 -1.40 1.08
CA ILE A 7 -4.37 -0.01 1.33
C ILE A 7 -3.96 0.09 2.79
N VAL A 8 -2.73 0.56 3.03
CA VAL A 8 -2.20 0.80 4.38
C VAL A 8 -2.05 2.31 4.56
N THR A 9 -2.53 2.85 5.67
CA THR A 9 -2.33 4.27 6.00
C THR A 9 -2.10 4.45 7.49
N CYS A 10 -1.29 5.44 7.86
CA CYS A 10 -1.09 5.79 9.26
C CYS A 10 -0.98 7.30 9.46
N THR A 11 -1.03 7.72 10.73
CA THR A 11 -0.78 9.11 11.16
C THR A 11 0.55 9.24 11.91
N VAL A 12 1.44 8.25 11.77
CA VAL A 12 2.79 8.34 12.34
C VAL A 12 3.54 9.43 11.57
N GLU A 13 4.12 10.38 12.30
CA GLU A 13 4.82 11.51 11.70
C GLU A 13 5.97 11.03 10.80
N PRO A 14 6.05 11.48 9.53
CA PRO A 14 7.18 11.22 8.66
C PRO A 14 8.52 11.65 9.27
N GLU A 15 9.63 11.14 8.75
CA GLU A 15 11.00 11.49 9.19
C GLU A 15 11.31 11.12 10.66
N THR A 16 10.45 10.31 11.29
CA THR A 16 10.72 9.72 12.60
C THR A 16 11.27 8.31 12.47
N ARG A 17 12.06 7.87 13.46
CA ARG A 17 12.54 6.47 13.54
C ARG A 17 11.41 5.44 13.60
N ARG A 18 10.23 5.84 14.09
CA ARG A 18 9.04 5.00 14.16
C ARG A 18 8.44 4.80 12.76
N PHE A 19 8.37 5.87 11.99
CA PHE A 19 8.00 5.82 10.58
C PHE A 19 8.97 4.97 9.74
N GLU A 20 10.29 5.15 9.91
CA GLU A 20 11.30 4.30 9.23
C GLU A 20 11.17 2.81 9.57
N ARG A 21 10.63 2.47 10.75
CA ARG A 21 10.37 1.07 11.12
C ARG A 21 9.12 0.53 10.44
N ILE A 22 8.10 1.37 10.24
CA ILE A 22 6.93 1.01 9.42
C ILE A 22 7.37 0.69 8.00
N GLU A 23 8.16 1.55 7.37
CA GLU A 23 8.66 1.30 6.00
C GLU A 23 9.47 -0.01 5.93
N ARG A 24 10.31 -0.30 6.92
CA ARG A 24 11.03 -1.57 7.01
C ARG A 24 10.14 -2.80 7.15
N GLU A 25 8.97 -2.68 7.79
CA GLU A 25 7.99 -3.78 7.80
C GLU A 25 7.31 -3.93 6.43
N LEU A 26 7.10 -2.82 5.70
CA LEU A 26 6.59 -2.87 4.33
C LEU A 26 7.59 -3.52 3.36
N ASP A 27 8.90 -3.29 3.52
CA ASP A 27 9.96 -3.94 2.73
C ASP A 27 9.99 -5.47 2.87
N ARG A 28 9.33 -6.02 3.89
CA ARG A 28 9.16 -7.48 4.06
C ARG A 28 7.94 -8.03 3.31
N CYS A 29 7.10 -7.18 2.76
CA CYS A 29 5.97 -7.57 1.94
C CYS A 29 6.43 -7.92 0.52
N VAL A 30 5.58 -8.62 -0.23
CA VAL A 30 5.94 -9.09 -1.58
C VAL A 30 6.08 -7.93 -2.56
N SER A 31 5.24 -6.91 -2.43
CA SER A 31 5.39 -5.65 -3.17
C SER A 31 4.64 -4.55 -2.44
N TRP A 32 5.15 -3.32 -2.50
CA TRP A 32 4.40 -2.15 -2.08
C TRP A 32 4.69 -0.95 -2.99
N THR A 33 3.83 0.06 -2.96
CA THR A 33 4.09 1.37 -3.58
C THR A 33 3.43 2.47 -2.78
N ALA A 34 4.14 3.59 -2.60
CA ALA A 34 3.58 4.77 -1.95
C ALA A 34 2.49 5.44 -2.83
N LEU A 35 1.34 5.72 -2.23
CA LEU A 35 0.29 6.60 -2.77
C LEU A 35 0.50 8.04 -2.30
N SER A 36 0.92 8.22 -1.05
CA SER A 36 1.25 9.49 -0.40
C SER A 36 2.45 9.28 0.54
N SER A 37 2.80 10.29 1.33
CA SER A 37 3.85 10.17 2.35
C SER A 37 3.47 9.27 3.53
N THR A 38 2.19 8.91 3.73
CA THR A 38 1.76 8.07 4.85
C THR A 38 0.73 7.01 4.45
N THR A 39 0.61 6.77 3.15
CA THR A 39 -0.34 5.82 2.57
C THR A 39 0.34 4.99 1.49
N TRP A 40 0.13 3.68 1.53
CA TRP A 40 0.75 2.71 0.64
C TRP A 40 -0.27 1.71 0.11
N LEU A 41 0.01 1.20 -1.08
CA LEU A 41 -0.56 -0.04 -1.58
C LEU A 41 0.40 -1.18 -1.23
N VAL A 42 -0.11 -2.28 -0.68
CA VAL A 42 0.71 -3.38 -0.17
C VAL A 42 0.15 -4.72 -0.65
N ALA A 43 1.02 -5.58 -1.17
CA ALA A 43 0.74 -6.95 -1.57
C ALA A 43 1.56 -7.88 -0.69
N THR A 44 0.91 -8.81 0.01
CA THR A 44 1.57 -9.64 1.02
C THR A 44 0.87 -10.99 1.17
N GLU A 45 1.60 -11.98 1.66
CA GLU A 45 1.03 -13.28 2.07
C GLU A 45 0.34 -13.21 3.44
N GLN A 46 0.59 -12.14 4.21
CA GLN A 46 -0.01 -11.92 5.52
C GLN A 46 -1.50 -11.59 5.42
N SER A 47 -2.26 -11.95 6.44
CA SER A 47 -3.62 -11.42 6.64
C SER A 47 -3.57 -9.95 7.09
N ALA A 48 -4.68 -9.23 6.93
CA ALA A 48 -4.79 -7.84 7.39
C ALA A 48 -4.47 -7.70 8.89
N GLU A 49 -4.93 -8.66 9.70
CA GLU A 49 -4.66 -8.68 11.15
C GLU A 49 -3.17 -8.88 11.46
N GLN A 50 -2.50 -9.79 10.74
CA GLN A 50 -1.07 -10.02 10.89
C GLN A 50 -0.26 -8.78 10.53
N LEU A 51 -0.54 -8.18 9.37
CA LEU A 51 0.14 -6.96 8.93
C LEU A 51 -0.12 -5.81 9.92
N MET A 52 -1.38 -5.57 10.29
CA MET A 52 -1.75 -4.53 11.24
C MET A 52 -1.01 -4.69 12.58
N ARG A 53 -0.93 -5.92 13.09
CA ARG A 53 -0.20 -6.21 14.33
C ARG A 53 1.28 -5.86 14.23
N GLN A 54 1.95 -6.13 13.11
CA GLN A 54 3.36 -5.75 12.91
C GLN A 54 3.53 -4.24 12.85
N LEU A 55 2.70 -3.55 12.06
CA LEU A 55 2.78 -2.10 11.90
C LEU A 55 2.48 -1.35 13.20
N ARG A 56 1.50 -1.83 13.97
CA ARG A 56 1.05 -1.22 15.22
C ARG A 56 2.15 -1.14 16.28
N LEU A 57 3.12 -2.06 16.27
CA LEU A 57 4.27 -2.07 17.19
C LEU A 57 5.13 -0.80 17.09
N HIS A 58 5.03 -0.09 15.96
CA HIS A 58 5.82 1.10 15.69
C HIS A 58 5.02 2.40 15.82
N ALA A 59 3.74 2.33 16.21
CA ALA A 59 2.88 3.49 16.42
C ALA A 59 2.60 3.73 17.91
N GLU A 60 2.31 4.97 18.29
CA GLU A 60 1.83 5.35 19.62
C GLU A 60 0.31 5.13 19.74
N ASN A 61 -0.24 5.22 20.96
CA ASN A 61 -1.68 5.02 21.21
C ASN A 61 -2.56 6.15 20.67
N THR A 62 -1.98 7.31 20.40
CA THR A 62 -2.63 8.48 19.83
C THR A 62 -2.66 8.47 18.30
N GLU A 63 -1.88 7.59 17.67
CA GLU A 63 -1.74 7.50 16.23
C GLU A 63 -2.62 6.41 15.65
N ALA A 64 -3.15 6.65 14.45
CA ALA A 64 -3.94 5.68 13.72
C ALA A 64 -3.06 4.87 12.77
N VAL A 65 -3.37 3.59 12.64
CA VAL A 65 -2.83 2.68 11.61
C VAL A 65 -4.00 1.86 11.09
N TYR A 66 -4.20 1.84 9.78
CA TYR A 66 -5.26 1.07 9.13
C TYR A 66 -4.68 0.18 8.04
N VAL A 67 -5.24 -1.03 7.93
CA VAL A 67 -4.99 -1.98 6.85
C VAL A 67 -6.35 -2.36 6.27
N MET A 68 -6.61 -1.91 5.04
CA MET A 68 -7.92 -2.05 4.38
C MET A 68 -7.80 -2.97 3.16
N GLY A 69 -8.60 -4.04 3.13
CA GLY A 69 -8.67 -4.97 2.00
C GLY A 69 -9.11 -4.30 0.71
N MET A 70 -8.37 -4.52 -0.38
CA MET A 70 -8.84 -4.15 -1.71
C MET A 70 -9.66 -5.29 -2.30
N ALA A 71 -10.80 -4.92 -2.89
CA ALA A 71 -11.72 -5.84 -3.55
C ALA A 71 -12.27 -5.20 -4.83
N ASP A 72 -12.68 -6.05 -5.77
CA ASP A 72 -13.34 -5.68 -7.02
C ASP A 72 -14.84 -5.41 -6.78
N PRO A 73 -15.50 -4.48 -7.50
CA PRO A 73 -14.98 -3.56 -8.51
C PRO A 73 -14.11 -2.44 -7.92
N MET A 74 -13.07 -2.05 -8.66
CA MET A 74 -12.30 -0.83 -8.37
C MET A 74 -12.42 0.19 -9.50
N GLU A 75 -12.71 1.43 -9.13
CA GLU A 75 -12.66 2.58 -10.04
C GLU A 75 -11.62 3.59 -9.53
N GLY A 76 -10.85 4.15 -10.45
CA GLY A 76 -9.83 5.12 -10.08
C GLY A 76 -9.07 5.72 -11.25
N TYR A 77 -8.30 6.75 -10.93
CA TYR A 77 -7.41 7.47 -11.84
C TYR A 77 -6.14 7.84 -11.09
N GLY A 78 -4.99 7.65 -11.71
CA GLY A 78 -3.72 7.89 -11.04
C GLY A 78 -2.49 7.73 -11.93
N PRO A 79 -1.29 7.92 -11.35
CA PRO A 79 -0.02 7.73 -12.03
C PRO A 79 0.10 6.32 -12.61
N GLN A 80 0.81 6.18 -13.72
CA GLN A 80 0.94 4.90 -14.42
C GLN A 80 1.54 3.81 -13.53
N ARG A 81 2.46 4.16 -12.62
CA ARG A 81 3.04 3.21 -11.65
C ARG A 81 1.98 2.60 -10.73
N ILE A 82 1.05 3.40 -10.24
CA ILE A 82 -0.01 2.99 -9.31
C ILE A 82 -0.99 2.08 -10.04
N ASN A 83 -1.46 2.50 -11.22
CA ASN A 83 -2.40 1.70 -12.01
C ASN A 83 -1.78 0.35 -12.41
N ARG A 84 -0.49 0.33 -12.77
CA ARG A 84 0.23 -0.92 -13.05
C ARG A 84 0.33 -1.82 -11.82
N TRP A 85 0.57 -1.24 -10.65
CA TRP A 85 0.61 -1.99 -9.40
C TRP A 85 -0.75 -2.62 -9.08
N LEU A 86 -1.84 -1.84 -9.17
CA LEU A 86 -3.20 -2.30 -8.91
C LEU A 86 -3.60 -3.45 -9.85
N ASN A 87 -3.40 -3.27 -11.16
CA ASN A 87 -3.68 -4.29 -12.17
C ASN A 87 -2.92 -5.61 -11.96
N ARG A 88 -1.76 -5.57 -11.28
CA ARG A 88 -0.93 -6.76 -11.02
C ARG A 88 -1.35 -7.51 -9.76
N HIS A 89 -1.70 -6.80 -8.69
CA HIS A 89 -1.79 -7.40 -7.35
C HIS A 89 -3.22 -7.51 -6.82
N VAL A 90 -4.16 -6.70 -7.29
CA VAL A 90 -5.55 -6.84 -6.86
C VAL A 90 -6.19 -8.00 -7.64
N PRO A 91 -6.95 -8.91 -7.00
CA PRO A 91 -7.74 -9.90 -7.73
C PRO A 91 -8.86 -9.21 -8.54
N HIS A 92 -8.91 -9.43 -9.86
CA HIS A 92 -9.95 -8.86 -10.72
C HIS A 92 -10.97 -9.94 -11.08
N GLY A 93 -12.23 -9.73 -10.74
CA GLY A 93 -13.36 -10.55 -11.17
C GLY A 93 -13.85 -10.10 -12.54
N ASN A 94 -13.06 -10.32 -13.60
CA ASN A 94 -13.42 -10.05 -15.00
C ASN A 94 -13.78 -8.58 -15.35
N VAL A 95 -12.90 -7.57 -15.23
CA VAL A 95 -13.19 -6.23 -15.84
C VAL A 95 -11.95 -5.41 -16.28
N VAL A 96 -12.22 -4.56 -17.28
CA VAL A 96 -11.48 -3.50 -17.99
C VAL A 96 -10.28 -2.86 -17.24
N PRO A 97 -9.09 -2.78 -17.84
CA PRO A 97 -7.88 -2.23 -17.19
C PRO A 97 -7.96 -0.72 -16.93
N LEU A 98 -7.44 -0.29 -15.78
CA LEU A 98 -7.31 1.13 -15.39
C LEU A 98 -6.50 1.93 -16.41
N ARG A 99 -7.05 3.06 -16.89
CA ARG A 99 -6.41 3.91 -17.91
C ARG A 99 -5.26 4.72 -17.32
N ALA A 100 -4.12 4.75 -18.01
CA ALA A 100 -2.94 5.52 -17.61
C ALA A 100 -2.96 6.96 -18.14
N VAL A 101 -2.29 7.87 -17.41
CA VAL A 101 -2.05 9.26 -17.81
C VAL A 101 -0.64 9.39 -18.39
N ARG A 102 -0.50 10.09 -19.52
CA ARG A 102 0.80 10.57 -20.00
C ARG A 102 1.22 11.81 -19.21
N GLY A 103 1.90 11.63 -18.08
CA GLY A 103 2.48 12.72 -17.28
C GLY A 103 3.72 12.23 -16.54
N ARG A 104 4.82 13.01 -16.59
CA ARG A 104 6.14 12.65 -16.03
C ARG A 104 6.00 12.31 -14.53
N ASP A 105 6.38 11.08 -14.17
CA ASP A 105 6.42 10.60 -12.79
C ASP A 105 7.41 11.45 -11.97
N ALA A 106 6.91 12.14 -10.95
CA ALA A 106 7.74 12.67 -9.88
C ALA A 106 8.21 11.49 -9.01
N SER A 107 9.53 11.43 -8.81
CA SER A 107 10.26 10.40 -8.09
C SER A 107 9.83 10.31 -6.62
N LEU A 108 9.09 9.26 -6.30
CA LEU A 108 8.94 8.71 -4.96
C LEU A 108 9.59 7.33 -4.94
N SER A 109 10.32 7.03 -3.88
CA SER A 109 11.17 5.85 -3.72
C SER A 109 10.42 4.53 -3.98
N THR A 110 11.13 3.56 -4.55
CA THR A 110 10.61 2.24 -4.94
C THR A 110 11.45 1.15 -4.29
N HIS A 111 10.79 0.13 -3.72
CA HIS A 111 11.39 -1.14 -3.30
C HIS A 111 10.51 -2.32 -3.69
#